data_AF-A0A3B8R724-F1
#
_entry.id   AF-A0A3B8R724-F1
#
_cell.length_a   1.000
_cell.length_b   1.000
_cell.length_c   1.000
_cell.angle_alpha   90.00
_cell.angle_beta   90.00
_cell.angle_gamma   90.00
#
_symmetry.space_group_name_H-M   'P 1'
#
loop_
_entity.id
_entity.type
_entity.pdbx_description
1 polymer ?
#
loop_
_entity_poly.entity_id
_entity_poly.type
_entity_poly.pdbx_seq_one_letter_code
_entity_poly.pdbx_strand_id
1 'polypeptide(L)' 'TRSDMGCGSTIGPITASKLGVKTLDIGLPTFGMHSIRELAGAKDPEYLLRALRAFFSQSQGVQITAEH' A
#
# COMPACT_ATOMS: atom_id res chain seq x y z
N THR A 1 -6.98 -20.09 -2.26
CA THR A 1 -5.97 -19.03 -2.01
C THR A 1 -4.61 -19.67 -1.81
N ARG A 2 -3.50 -18.95 -1.96
CA ARG A 2 -2.12 -19.42 -1.68
C ARG A 2 -1.74 -19.08 -0.24
N SER A 3 -2.59 -19.47 0.71
CA SER A 3 -2.44 -19.11 2.14
C SER A 3 -1.31 -19.87 2.83
N ASP A 4 -0.74 -20.86 2.16
CA ASP A 4 0.39 -21.70 2.54
C ASP A 4 1.76 -21.15 2.10
N MET A 5 1.78 -20.09 1.30
CA MET A 5 3.01 -19.46 0.80
C MET A 5 3.39 -18.26 1.67
N GLY A 6 4.65 -18.18 2.09
CA GLY A 6 5.20 -17.03 2.82
C GLY A 6 5.29 -15.78 1.92
N CYS A 7 5.07 -14.61 2.51
CA CYS A 7 5.24 -13.30 1.85
C CYS A 7 6.21 -12.43 2.66
N GLY A 8 6.88 -11.50 1.99
CA GLY A 8 7.69 -10.49 2.67
C GLY A 8 6.86 -9.57 3.56
N SER A 9 7.48 -9.04 4.62
CA SER A 9 6.86 -8.06 5.51
C SER A 9 7.05 -6.63 5.00
N THR A 10 6.15 -5.74 5.40
CA THR A 10 6.21 -4.29 5.18
C THR A 10 6.26 -3.55 6.52
N ILE A 11 6.41 -2.22 6.47
CA ILE A 11 6.37 -1.38 7.68
C ILE A 11 4.95 -1.10 8.19
N GLY A 12 3.92 -1.25 7.35
CA GLY A 12 2.55 -0.87 7.68
C GLY A 12 2.00 -1.50 8.97
N PRO A 13 2.12 -2.84 9.18
CA PRO A 13 1.67 -3.47 10.42
C PRO A 13 2.35 -2.92 11.68
N ILE A 14 3.65 -2.64 11.61
CA ILE A 14 4.41 -2.08 12.74
C ILE A 14 4.01 -0.63 12.99
N THR A 15 3.83 0.16 11.94
CA THR A 15 3.37 1.56 12.03
C THR A 15 1.97 1.65 12.63
N ALA A 16 1.04 0.81 12.17
CA ALA A 16 -0.32 0.73 12.72
C ALA A 16 -0.30 0.41 14.22
N SER A 17 0.50 -0.58 14.62
CA SER A 17 0.61 -1.02 16.01
C SER A 17 1.20 0.06 16.92
N LYS A 18 2.18 0.82 16.43
CA LYS A 18 2.86 1.86 17.21
C LYS A 18 2.07 3.15 17.33
N LEU A 19 1.32 3.53 16.30
CA LEU A 19 0.59 4.81 16.27
C LEU A 19 -0.89 4.66 16.64
N GLY A 20 -1.44 3.45 16.63
CA GLY A 20 -2.87 3.22 16.83
C GLY A 20 -3.74 3.74 15.69
N VAL A 21 -3.17 3.95 14.51
CA VAL A 21 -3.86 4.49 13.33
C VAL A 21 -4.06 3.38 12.29
N LYS A 22 -5.28 3.31 11.72
CA LYS A 22 -5.58 2.40 10.62
C LYS A 22 -4.61 2.68 9.46
N THR A 23 -3.84 1.66 9.08
CA THR A 23 -2.83 1.75 8.02
C THR A 23 -3.24 0.86 6.85
N LEU A 24 -2.95 1.32 5.64
CA LEU A 24 -3.11 0.55 4.41
C LEU A 24 -1.77 0.59 3.65
N ASP A 25 -1.18 -0.59 3.39
CA ASP A 25 -0.01 -0.69 2.53
C ASP A 25 -0.46 -0.81 1.06
N ILE A 26 0.05 0.08 0.21
CA ILE A 26 -0.14 0.04 -1.24
C ILE A 26 1.20 0.19 -1.94
N GLY A 27 1.29 -0.36 -3.15
CA GLY A 27 2.43 -0.22 -4.03
C GLY A 27 2.02 -0.46 -5.47
N LEU A 28 2.99 -0.37 -6.39
CA LEU A 28 2.81 -0.75 -7.78
C LEU A 28 3.41 -2.15 -8.01
N PRO A 29 2.89 -2.94 -8.95
CA PRO A 29 3.40 -4.28 -9.21
C PRO A 29 4.78 -4.24 -9.88
N THR A 30 5.71 -5.06 -9.38
CA THR A 30 7.02 -5.27 -9.99
C THR A 30 7.25 -6.75 -10.30
N PHE A 31 8.14 -7.02 -11.24
CA PHE A 31 8.65 -8.35 -11.55
C PHE A 31 10.14 -8.42 -11.25
N GLY A 32 10.54 -9.51 -10.59
CA GLY A 32 11.93 -9.72 -10.17
C GLY A 32 12.32 -8.86 -8.97
N MET A 33 11.42 -8.61 -8.01
CA MET A 33 11.73 -7.89 -6.78
C MET A 33 12.97 -8.51 -6.10
N HIS A 34 13.94 -7.67 -5.73
CA HIS A 34 15.30 -8.03 -5.27
C HIS A 34 16.31 -8.47 -6.34
N SER A 35 15.99 -8.37 -7.62
CA SER A 35 16.95 -8.53 -8.73
C SER A 35 17.85 -7.29 -8.86
N ILE A 36 19.03 -7.46 -9.49
CA ILE A 36 19.86 -6.33 -9.96
C ILE A 36 19.12 -5.42 -10.95
N ARG A 37 18.12 -5.98 -11.65
CA ARG A 37 17.23 -5.27 -12.56
C ARG A 37 15.80 -5.73 -12.36
N GLU A 38 14.97 -4.82 -11.87
CA GLU A 38 13.53 -5.01 -11.71
C GLU A 38 12.77 -4.44 -12.91
N LEU A 39 11.55 -4.93 -13.13
CA LEU A 39 10.64 -4.45 -14.18
C LEU A 39 9.30 -4.05 -13.56
N ALA A 40 8.64 -3.07 -14.17
CA ALA A 40 7.29 -2.65 -13.84
C ALA A 40 6.55 -2.27 -15.12
N GLY A 41 5.21 -2.24 -15.09
CA GLY A 41 4.42 -1.76 -16.21
C GLY A 41 4.63 -0.26 -16.43
N ALA A 42 4.73 0.15 -17.70
CA ALA A 42 5.03 1.55 -18.05
C ALA A 42 3.99 2.56 -17.53
N LYS A 43 2.75 2.11 -17.27
CA LYS A 43 1.65 2.94 -16.75
C LYS A 43 1.45 2.83 -15.24
N ASP A 44 2.06 1.86 -14.58
CA ASP A 44 1.82 1.59 -13.17
C ASP A 44 2.20 2.77 -12.24
N PRO A 45 3.30 3.52 -12.51
CA PRO A 45 3.59 4.75 -11.77
C PRO A 45 2.49 5.81 -11.88
N GLU A 46 1.86 5.94 -13.05
CA GLU A 46 0.77 6.90 -13.28
C GLU A 46 -0.48 6.50 -12.48
N TYR A 47 -0.82 5.21 -12.46
CA TYR A 47 -1.96 4.71 -11.69
C TYR A 47 -1.76 4.89 -10.18
N LEU A 48 -0.56 4.59 -9.67
CA LEU A 48 -0.24 4.83 -8.25
C LEU A 48 -0.34 6.32 -7.92
N LEU A 49 0.21 7.19 -8.78
CA LEU A 49 0.11 8.64 -8.60
C LEU A 49 -1.33 9.13 -8.58
N ARG A 50 -2.19 8.61 -9.47
CA ARG A 50 -3.62 8.95 -9.50
C ARG A 50 -4.35 8.50 -8.23
N ALA A 51 -4.05 7.30 -7.72
CA ALA A 51 -4.63 6.80 -6.48
C ALA A 51 -4.23 7.66 -5.27
N LEU A 52 -2.93 8.00 -5.15
CA LEU A 52 -2.43 8.87 -4.09
C LEU A 52 -3.03 10.28 -4.18
N ARG A 53 -3.11 10.86 -5.38
CA ARG A 53 -3.77 12.16 -5.58
C ARG A 53 -5.23 12.11 -5.18
N ALA A 54 -5.97 11.08 -5.58
CA ALA A 54 -7.36 10.92 -5.18
C ALA A 54 -7.51 10.85 -3.65
N PHE A 55 -6.65 10.08 -2.98
CA PHE A 55 -6.63 9.97 -1.51
C PHE A 55 -6.39 11.32 -0.82
N PHE A 56 -5.41 12.10 -1.27
CA PHE A 56 -5.11 13.41 -0.65
C PHE A 56 -6.04 14.55 -1.10
N SER A 57 -6.72 14.42 -2.24
CA SER A 57 -7.69 15.40 -2.73
C SER A 57 -9.05 15.32 -2.03
N GLN A 58 -9.32 14.23 -1.31
CA GLN A 58 -10.55 14.09 -0.53
C GLN A 58 -10.50 15.05 0.66
N SER A 59 -11.25 16.16 0.58
CA SER A 59 -11.39 17.15 1.65
C SER A 59 -12.27 16.66 2.82
N GLN A 60 -12.87 15.49 2.68
CA GLN A 60 -13.66 14.86 3.73
C GLN A 60 -12.67 14.19 4.68
N GLY A 61 -12.61 14.69 5.92
CA GLY A 61 -11.80 14.08 6.97
C GLY A 61 -12.00 12.58 6.98
N VAL A 62 -10.90 11.83 7.09
CA VAL A 62 -10.93 10.37 7.31
C VAL A 62 -11.98 10.11 8.39
N GLN A 63 -13.08 9.50 8.01
CA GLN A 63 -14.16 9.17 8.92
C GLN A 63 -13.58 8.15 9.90
N ILE A 64 -13.24 8.61 11.11
CA ILE A 64 -13.00 7.71 12.24
C ILE A 64 -14.38 7.16 12.59
N THR A 65 -14.85 6.16 11.85
CA THR A 65 -15.94 5.32 12.34
C THR A 65 -15.33 4.49 13.48
N ALA A 66 -15.68 4.90 14.70
CA ALA A 66 -15.54 4.06 15.87
C ALA A 66 -16.59 2.96 15.76
N GLU A 67 -16.23 1.90 15.04
CA GLU A 67 -16.91 0.61 15.17
C GLU A 67 -16.18 -0.14 16.28
N HIS A 68 -16.97 -0.63 17.25
CA HIS A 68 -16.62 -1.32 18.50
C HIS A 68 -15.31 -2.14 18.51
#